data_AF-A0AAD7EEZ4-F1
#
_entry.id   AF-A0AAD7EEZ4-F1
#
_cell.length_a   1.000
_cell.length_b   1.000
_cell.length_c   1.000
_cell.angle_alpha   90.00
_cell.angle_beta   90.00
_cell.angle_gamma   90.00
#
_symmetry.space_group_name_H-M   'P 1'
#
loop_
_entity.id
_entity.type
_entity.pdbx_description
1 polymer ?
#
loop_
_entity_poly.entity_id
_entity_poly.type
_entity_poly.pdbx_seq_one_letter_code
_entity_poly.pdbx_strand_id
1 'polypeptide(L)'
;MRREPPPKPCRSVTVVTCEIRKYQKTTALLVPKAAFQHLVKEVVEDYKPDLCFQSAALEALQTGAEDYLVSVFEDTKCTANHVHRDTMYIPPLHIFPCPLNILVLG
;
A
#
# COMPACT_ATOMS: atom_id res chain seq x y z
N MET A 1 -18.87 -19.90 -33.23
CA MET A 1 -18.42 -19.10 -32.08
C MET A 1 -19.53 -19.06 -31.03
N ARG A 2 -19.47 -19.92 -30.00
CA ARG A 2 -20.32 -19.73 -28.81
C ARG A 2 -19.59 -18.71 -27.93
N ARG A 3 -20.15 -17.52 -27.73
CA ARG A 3 -19.68 -16.61 -26.69
C ARG A 3 -20.12 -17.22 -25.36
N GLU A 4 -19.17 -17.61 -24.52
CA GLU A 4 -19.48 -18.06 -23.17
C GLU A 4 -20.14 -16.93 -22.38
N PRO A 5 -21.14 -17.22 -21.53
CA PRO A 5 -21.79 -16.19 -20.73
C PRO A 5 -20.76 -15.54 -19.79
N PRO A 6 -20.85 -14.22 -19.54
CA PRO A 6 -19.90 -13.53 -18.68
C PRO A 6 -19.88 -14.19 -17.29
N PRO A 7 -18.70 -14.40 -16.69
CA PRO A 7 -18.59 -15.02 -15.39
C PRO A 7 -19.40 -14.23 -14.36
N LYS A 8 -20.20 -14.93 -13.55
CA LYS A 8 -20.99 -14.31 -12.49
C LYS A 8 -20.04 -13.58 -11.53
N PRO A 9 -20.29 -12.32 -11.16
CA PRO A 9 -19.40 -11.60 -10.26
C PRO A 9 -19.25 -12.38 -8.95
N CYS A 10 -18.04 -12.84 -8.65
CA CYS A 10 -17.71 -13.34 -7.33
C CYS A 10 -17.95 -12.20 -6.34
N ARG A 11 -18.77 -12.43 -5.29
CA ARG A 11 -19.08 -11.41 -4.28
C ARG A 11 -17.80 -10.79 -3.70
N SER A 12 -16.73 -11.58 -3.56
CA SER A 12 -15.41 -11.15 -3.11
C SER A 12 -14.75 -10.13 -4.05
N VAL A 13 -14.72 -10.39 -5.37
CA VAL A 13 -14.06 -9.51 -6.36
C VAL A 13 -14.77 -8.15 -6.44
N THR A 14 -16.10 -8.17 -6.38
CA THR A 14 -16.90 -6.94 -6.35
C THR A 14 -16.65 -6.12 -5.07
N VAL A 15 -16.52 -6.78 -3.91
CA VAL A 15 -16.23 -6.11 -2.63
C VAL A 15 -14.84 -5.46 -2.66
N VAL A 16 -13.81 -6.18 -3.10
CA VAL A 16 -12.43 -5.66 -3.20
C VAL A 16 -12.38 -4.44 -4.11
N THR A 17 -13.06 -4.48 -5.26
CA THR A 17 -13.08 -3.34 -6.19
C THR A 17 -13.79 -2.12 -5.59
N CYS A 18 -14.84 -2.32 -4.79
CA CYS A 18 -15.50 -1.25 -4.07
C CYS A 18 -14.62 -0.66 -2.96
N GLU A 19 -13.89 -1.49 -2.22
CA GLU A 19 -12.95 -1.06 -1.18
C GLU A 19 -11.82 -0.22 -1.76
N ILE A 20 -11.20 -0.65 -2.86
CA ILE A 20 -10.15 0.11 -3.55
C ILE A 20 -10.67 1.49 -3.95
N ARG A 21 -11.85 1.58 -4.57
CA ARG A 21 -12.45 2.86 -4.97
C ARG A 21 -12.79 3.74 -3.78
N LYS A 22 -13.21 3.15 -2.66
CA LYS A 22 -13.50 3.87 -1.42
C LYS A 22 -12.23 4.49 -0.85
N TYR A 23 -11.17 3.70 -0.69
CA TYR A 23 -9.90 4.15 -0.10
C TYR A 23 -9.14 5.12 -1.02
N GLN A 24 -9.25 4.98 -2.34
CA GLN A 24 -8.68 5.96 -3.27
C GLN A 24 -9.40 7.32 -3.24
N LYS A 25 -10.67 7.36 -2.82
CA LYS A 25 -11.45 8.60 -2.74
C LYS A 25 -11.22 9.35 -1.42
N THR A 26 -10.80 8.64 -0.37
CA THR A 26 -10.63 9.20 0.97
C THR A 26 -9.17 9.20 1.37
N THR A 27 -8.64 10.33 1.84
CA THR A 27 -7.27 10.43 2.36
C THR A 27 -7.21 10.29 3.87
N ALA A 28 -8.09 9.46 4.45
CA ALA A 28 -8.11 9.22 5.88
C ALA A 28 -6.99 8.23 6.25
N LEU A 29 -6.33 8.45 7.37
CA LEU A 29 -5.31 7.55 7.90
C LEU A 29 -5.91 6.15 8.11
N LEU A 30 -5.26 5.15 7.55
CA LEU A 30 -5.74 3.76 7.56
C LEU A 30 -5.24 3.00 8.79
N VAL A 31 -4.08 3.37 9.32
CA VAL A 31 -3.52 2.76 10.52
C VAL A 31 -4.10 3.45 11.77
N PRO A 32 -4.53 2.68 12.80
CA PRO A 32 -4.96 3.27 14.05
C PRO A 32 -3.85 4.11 14.69
N LYS A 33 -4.11 5.40 14.93
CA LYS A 33 -3.14 6.36 15.51
C LYS A 33 -2.50 5.84 16.81
N ALA A 34 -3.27 5.16 17.66
CA ALA A 34 -2.77 4.57 18.90
C ALA A 34 -1.71 3.49 18.65
N ALA A 35 -1.95 2.58 17.70
CA ALA A 35 -1.01 1.52 17.36
C ALA A 35 0.29 2.10 16.78
N PHE A 36 0.18 3.08 15.88
CA PHE A 36 1.34 3.76 15.32
C PHE A 36 2.14 4.50 16.40
N GLN A 37 1.46 5.16 17.33
CA GLN A 37 2.11 5.84 18.45
C GLN A 37 2.86 4.86 19.37
N HIS A 38 2.30 3.69 19.67
CA HIS A 38 2.98 2.67 20.46
C HIS A 38 4.24 2.16 19.76
N LEU A 39 4.15 1.91 18.44
CA LEU A 39 5.30 1.46 17.64
C LEU A 39 6.41 2.50 17.57
N VAL A 40 6.07 3.79 17.38
CA VAL A 40 7.08 4.86 17.37
C VAL A 40 7.77 4.97 18.73
N LYS A 41 7.02 4.83 19.83
CA LYS A 41 7.61 4.84 21.19
C LYS A 41 8.55 3.67 21.41
N GLU A 42 8.14 2.46 21.05
CA GLU A 42 8.95 1.25 21.16
C GLU A 42 10.30 1.41 20.43
N VAL A 43 10.26 1.87 19.17
CA VAL A 43 11.47 2.09 18.38
C VAL A 43 12.37 3.17 18.98
N VAL A 44 11.79 4.26 19.50
CA VAL A 44 12.57 5.41 20.02
C VAL A 44 13.16 5.12 21.40
N GLU A 45 12.45 4.34 22.22
CA GLU A 45 12.90 3.92 23.54
C GLU A 45 14.25 3.18 23.47
N ASP A 46 14.47 2.41 22.41
CA ASP A 46 15.75 1.73 22.13
C ASP A 46 16.91 2.69 21.83
N TYR A 47 16.63 3.89 21.31
CA TYR A 47 17.68 4.89 20.98
C TYR A 47 17.92 5.88 22.12
N LYS A 48 16.84 6.41 22.71
CA LYS A 48 16.92 7.40 23.77
C LYS A 48 15.70 7.31 24.69
N PRO A 49 15.88 6.88 25.95
CA PRO A 49 14.79 6.89 26.93
C PRO A 49 14.33 8.33 27.21
N ASP A 50 13.05 8.48 27.56
CA ASP A 50 12.38 9.74 27.98
C ASP A 50 12.12 10.80 26.89
N LEU A 51 11.98 10.41 25.63
CA LEU A 51 11.62 11.35 24.56
C LEU A 51 10.11 11.61 24.48
N CYS A 52 9.72 12.88 24.57
CA CYS A 52 8.34 13.33 24.37
C CYS A 52 8.12 13.77 22.93
N PHE A 53 7.06 13.27 22.29
CA PHE A 53 6.67 13.65 20.93
C PHE A 53 5.52 14.66 20.92
N GLN A 54 5.62 15.66 20.05
CA GLN A 54 4.50 16.52 19.71
C GLN A 54 3.47 15.74 18.89
N SER A 55 2.17 15.97 19.13
CA SER A 55 1.09 15.31 18.39
C SER A 55 1.21 15.53 16.86
N ALA A 56 1.51 16.76 16.44
CA ALA A 56 1.72 17.08 15.03
C ALA A 56 2.91 16.34 14.40
N ALA A 57 3.97 16.08 15.16
CA ALA A 57 5.13 15.33 14.67
C ALA A 57 4.79 13.85 14.47
N LEU A 58 4.02 13.25 15.38
CA LEU A 58 3.53 11.87 15.22
C LEU A 58 2.60 11.73 14.01
N GLU A 59 1.73 12.71 13.78
CA GLU A 59 0.85 12.72 12.60
C GLU A 59 1.66 12.84 11.30
N ALA A 60 2.65 13.72 11.24
CA ALA A 60 3.51 13.86 10.08
C ALA A 60 4.29 12.57 9.77
N LEU A 61 4.81 11.89 10.80
CA LEU A 61 5.47 10.59 10.66
C LEU A 61 4.51 9.53 10.13
N GLN A 62 3.28 9.49 10.65
CA GLN A 62 2.27 8.54 10.18
C GLN A 62 1.90 8.79 8.72
N THR A 63 1.66 10.05 8.34
CA THR A 63 1.35 10.40 6.94
C THR A 63 2.47 10.00 6.00
N GLY A 64 3.73 10.29 6.34
CA GLY A 64 4.87 9.89 5.51
C GLY A 64 5.05 8.37 5.42
N ALA A 65 4.82 7.64 6.52
CA ALA A 65 4.90 6.18 6.54
C ALA A 65 3.78 5.53 5.70
N GLU A 66 2.54 6.00 5.81
CA GLU A 66 1.43 5.47 5.01
C GLU A 66 1.60 5.80 3.52
N ASP A 67 2.06 7.00 3.18
CA ASP A 67 2.34 7.40 1.78
C ASP A 67 3.43 6.52 1.15
N TYR A 68 4.51 6.25 1.90
CA TYR A 68 5.55 5.32 1.47
C TYR A 68 4.98 3.92 1.18
N LEU A 69 4.17 3.36 2.09
CA LEU A 69 3.57 2.05 1.89
C LEU A 69 2.64 2.01 0.68
N VAL A 70 1.86 3.05 0.44
CA VAL A 70 0.99 3.16 -0.75
C VAL A 70 1.84 3.14 -2.02
N SER A 71 2.92 3.92 -2.10
CA SER A 71 3.81 3.93 -3.27
C SER A 71 4.40 2.54 -3.57
N VAL A 72 4.85 1.82 -2.53
CA VAL A 72 5.37 0.45 -2.67
C VAL A 72 4.28 -0.52 -3.16
N PHE A 73 3.04 -0.35 -2.71
CA PHE A 73 1.92 -1.17 -3.19
C PHE A 73 1.54 -0.88 -4.64
N GLU A 74 1.69 0.36 -5.10
CA GLU A 74 1.50 0.71 -6.51
C GLU A 74 2.57 0.07 -7.41
N ASP A 75 3.83 0.12 -6.98
CA ASP A 75 4.96 -0.47 -7.70
C ASP A 75 4.86 -2.00 -7.76
N THR A 76 4.54 -2.66 -6.64
CA THR A 76 4.33 -4.12 -6.60
C THR A 76 3.15 -4.54 -7.46
N LYS A 77 2.05 -3.77 -7.49
CA LYS A 77 0.91 -4.02 -8.38
C LYS A 77 1.33 -3.90 -9.84
N CYS A 78 2.07 -2.85 -10.21
CA CYS A 78 2.56 -2.67 -11.57
C CYS A 78 3.42 -3.86 -12.02
N THR A 79 4.31 -4.32 -11.13
CA THR A 79 5.16 -5.49 -11.34
C THR A 79 4.34 -6.78 -11.47
N ALA A 80 3.31 -6.98 -10.64
CA ALA A 80 2.43 -8.15 -10.73
C ALA A 80 1.68 -8.18 -12.07
N ASN A 81 1.15 -7.03 -12.51
CA ASN A 81 0.46 -6.91 -13.79
C ASN A 81 1.41 -7.12 -14.98
N HIS A 82 2.68 -6.70 -14.87
CA HIS A 82 3.70 -6.96 -15.90
C HIS A 82 3.86 -8.46 -16.18
N VAL A 83 3.76 -9.30 -15.15
CA VAL A 83 3.83 -10.78 -15.25
C VAL A 83 2.43 -11.41 -15.39
N HIS A 84 1.41 -10.61 -15.73
CA HIS A 84 0.02 -11.06 -15.94
C HIS A 84 -0.60 -11.76 -14.71
N ARG A 85 -0.27 -11.26 -13.51
CA ARG A 85 -0.85 -11.72 -12.24
C ARG A 85 -1.67 -10.62 -11.60
N ASP A 86 -2.82 -11.00 -11.04
CA ASP A 86 -3.67 -10.09 -10.27
C ASP A 86 -3.36 -10.11 -8.76
N THR A 87 -2.59 -11.10 -8.29
CA THR A 87 -2.21 -11.25 -6.89
C THR A 87 -0.88 -10.57 -6.60
N MET A 88 -0.89 -9.64 -5.64
CA MET A 88 0.33 -9.00 -5.14
C MET A 88 1.13 -10.01 -4.31
N TYR A 89 2.42 -10.14 -4.62
CA TYR A 89 3.40 -10.83 -3.79
C TYR A 89 4.53 -9.85 -3.54
N ILE A 90 4.91 -9.66 -2.28
CA ILE A 90 6.01 -8.75 -1.91
C ILE A 90 7.32 -9.50 -2.18
N PRO A 91 8.07 -9.17 -3.24
CA PRO A 91 9.44 -9.66 -3.38
C PRO A 91 10.30 -8.96 -2.31
N PRO A 92 11.48 -9.51 -1.95
CA PRO A 92 12.38 -8.82 -1.03
C PRO A 92 12.66 -7.40 -1.56
N LEU A 93 12.55 -6.40 -0.68
CA LEU A 93 12.55 -4.94 -0.96
C LEU A 93 13.73 -4.43 -1.81
N HIS A 94 14.74 -5.26 -2.04
CA HIS A 94 15.94 -4.98 -2.83
C HIS A 94 15.81 -5.34 -4.32
N ILE A 95 14.67 -5.91 -4.74
CA ILE A 95 14.39 -6.30 -6.13
C ILE A 95 13.14 -5.56 -6.62
N PHE A 96 13.24 -4.25 -6.76
CA PHE A 96 12.32 -3.47 -7.60
C PHE A 96 13.07 -2.92 -8.82
N PRO A 97 13.49 -3.77 -9.78
CA PRO A 97 13.85 -3.27 -11.09
C PRO A 97 12.53 -3.05 -11.85
N CYS A 98 11.85 -1.96 -11.56
CA CYS A 98 11.05 -1.29 -12.57
C CYS A 98 11.80 -0.02 -12.97
N PRO A 99 12.96 -0.12 -13.66
CA PRO A 99 13.43 1.04 -14.39
C PRO A 99 12.37 1.28 -15.47
N LEU A 100 11.62 2.38 -15.37
CA LEU A 100 11.47 3.45 -16.37
C LEU A 100 11.77 3.16 -17.87
N ASN A 101 11.69 1.94 -18.40
CA ASN A 101 12.14 1.60 -19.75
C ASN A 101 11.31 0.54 -20.49
N ILE A 102 10.05 0.31 -20.09
CA ILE A 102 9.08 -0.47 -20.90
C ILE A 102 7.93 0.40 -21.43
N LEU A 103 7.90 1.70 -21.11
CA LEU A 103 6.92 2.65 -21.66
C LEU A 103 7.44 3.54 -22.81
N VAL A 104 8.53 3.17 -23.50
CA VAL A 104 9.00 3.85 -24.74
C VAL A 104 9.27 2.85 -25.88
N LEU A 105 8.44 1.84 -26.05
CA LEU A 105 8.37 1.03 -27.28
C LEU A 105 6.97 0.42 -27.39
N GLY A 106 6.09 1.17 -28.06
CA GLY A 106 4.69 0.85 -28.33
C GLY A 106 3.97 2.09 -28.84
#